data_AF-A0A6G1QUE6-F1
#
_entry.id   AF-A0A6G1QUE6-F1
#
_cell.length_a   1.000
_cell.length_b   1.000
_cell.length_c   1.000
_cell.angle_alpha   90.00
_cell.angle_beta   90.00
_cell.angle_gamma   90.00
#
_symmetry.space_group_name_H-M   'P 1'
#
loop_
_entity.id
_entity.type
_entity.pdbx_description
1 polymer ?
#
loop_
_entity_poly.entity_id
_entity_poly.type
_entity_poly.pdbx_seq_one_letter_code
_entity_poly.pdbx_strand_id
1 'polypeptide(L)'
;MADRENLVYQAKLAEQAERYDEPTRVTPNSIQKTPVTTQKTSTPHLTTSYTHVNRCYLVTKPGSFLGQKAAIIYLMSVMVNEMVESMKKVASMDVELTVEERNLLSVAYKNVIGARRASWRIISSLEQKEENKGGEDKLKMIREYRKTVEKELKSICNDILDVLDKHLILAATTGESKVFYYKMKGDYHRYLAEFATGNDRKEAAENSLVAYKAASDIAMIELPPTHPIRLGLALNFSVFYYEILNSPDRACRLAKEAFDNAIAELDTLSEESYKDSTLIMQLLRDNLTLWTSDVQGDGEEQNKEALQDAEEEAQ
;
A
#
# COMPACT_ATOMS: atom_id res chain seq x y z
N MET A 1 20.06 22.70 -6.48
CA MET A 1 20.66 21.71 -5.56
C MET A 1 20.23 21.95 -4.12
N ALA A 2 20.47 23.14 -3.53
CA ALA A 2 20.04 23.45 -2.16
C ALA A 2 18.54 23.22 -1.89
N ASP A 3 17.65 23.61 -2.81
CA ASP A 3 16.21 23.39 -2.65
C ASP A 3 15.83 21.90 -2.66
N ARG A 4 16.49 21.08 -3.48
CA ARG A 4 16.27 19.63 -3.55
C ARG A 4 16.69 18.96 -2.26
N GLU A 5 17.89 19.27 -1.77
CA GLU A 5 18.42 18.74 -0.52
C GLU A 5 17.51 19.08 0.67
N ASN A 6 16.97 20.31 0.70
CA ASN A 6 16.06 20.74 1.76
C ASN A 6 14.72 19.98 1.71
N LEU A 7 14.15 19.77 0.52
CA LEU A 7 12.93 18.98 0.33
C LEU A 7 13.13 17.51 0.72
N VAL A 8 14.27 16.92 0.33
CA VAL A 8 14.63 15.55 0.71
C VAL A 8 14.83 15.46 2.22
N TYR A 9 15.48 16.44 2.84
CA TYR A 9 15.64 16.50 4.29
C TYR A 9 14.29 16.60 5.02
N GLN A 10 13.35 17.41 4.53
CA GLN A 10 11.99 17.48 5.06
C GLN A 10 11.27 16.12 4.97
N ALA A 11 11.38 15.43 3.82
CA ALA A 11 10.80 14.10 3.66
C ALA A 11 11.42 13.06 4.63
N LYS A 12 12.73 13.12 4.86
CA LYS A 12 13.41 12.26 5.85
C LYS A 12 12.93 12.52 7.26
N LEU A 13 12.75 13.79 7.65
CA LEU A 13 12.22 14.14 8.97
C LEU A 13 10.81 13.57 9.17
N ALA A 14 9.95 13.68 8.15
CA ALA A 14 8.61 13.11 8.17
C ALA A 14 8.64 11.58 8.33
N GLU A 15 9.51 10.88 7.58
CA GLU A 15 9.67 9.42 7.69
C GLU A 15 10.14 8.98 9.09
N GLN A 16 11.13 9.66 9.67
CA GLN A 16 11.65 9.30 11.00
C GLN A 16 10.59 9.48 12.09
N ALA A 17 9.78 10.52 11.98
CA ALA A 17 8.72 10.79 12.93
C ALA A 17 7.60 9.73 12.90
N GLU A 18 7.43 9.01 11.78
CA GLU A 18 6.53 7.85 11.74
C GLU A 18 7.07 6.63 12.50
N ARG A 19 8.38 6.37 12.45
CA ARG A 19 8.99 5.16 13.05
C ARG A 19 8.99 5.16 14.58
N TYR A 20 8.84 6.33 15.21
CA TYR A 20 8.96 6.49 16.67
C TYR A 20 7.80 5.89 17.50
N ASP A 21 6.80 5.25 16.88
CA ASP A 21 5.67 4.62 17.59
C ASP A 21 5.59 3.08 17.44
N GLU A 22 6.64 2.39 17.00
CA GLU A 22 6.70 0.93 17.23
C GLU A 22 6.86 0.72 18.75
N PRO A 23 5.87 0.15 19.46
CA PRO A 23 6.00 -0.02 20.89
C PRO A 23 7.09 -1.05 21.10
N THR A 24 8.25 -0.60 21.60
CA THR A 24 9.18 -1.49 22.27
C THR A 24 8.37 -2.35 23.23
N ARG A 25 8.34 -3.66 22.98
CA ARG A 25 7.83 -4.65 23.92
C ARG A 25 8.72 -4.59 25.16
N VAL A 26 8.50 -3.61 26.03
CA VAL A 26 9.07 -3.60 27.37
C VAL A 26 8.24 -4.60 28.16
N THR A 27 8.74 -5.83 28.25
CA THR A 27 8.28 -6.81 29.23
C THR A 27 8.26 -6.15 30.61
N PRO A 28 7.18 -6.26 31.40
CA PRO A 28 7.09 -5.61 32.70
C PRO A 28 7.91 -6.40 33.73
N ASN A 29 9.24 -6.31 33.66
CA ASN A 29 10.12 -6.84 34.70
C ASN A 29 11.53 -6.22 34.64
N SER A 30 11.60 -4.90 34.77
CA SER A 30 12.82 -4.21 35.25
C SER A 30 12.55 -2.72 35.43
N ILE A 31 11.76 -2.34 36.44
CA ILE A 31 11.76 -0.97 36.95
C ILE A 31 12.63 -0.97 38.22
N GLN A 32 13.92 -0.71 38.05
CA GLN A 32 14.70 -0.11 39.14
C GLN A 32 14.35 1.38 39.18
N LYS A 33 13.79 1.80 40.31
CA LYS A 33 13.44 3.19 40.59
C LYS A 33 14.71 4.02 40.76
N THR A 34 14.85 5.09 39.99
CA THR A 34 15.62 6.26 40.40
C THR A 34 14.76 7.51 40.21
N PRO A 35 14.69 8.42 41.21
CA PRO A 35 13.88 9.62 41.11
C PRO A 35 14.68 10.74 40.45
N VAL A 36 14.11 11.41 39.45
CA VAL A 36 14.62 12.72 39.01
C VAL A 36 13.50 13.76 39.08
N THR A 37 13.83 14.79 39.83
CA THR A 37 13.06 15.94 40.30
C THR A 37 12.48 16.78 39.17
N THR A 38 11.21 17.16 39.32
CA THR A 38 10.49 18.13 38.50
C THR A 38 11.16 19.51 38.51
N GLN A 39 11.41 20.08 37.33
CA GLN A 39 11.45 21.53 37.15
C GLN A 39 10.46 21.96 36.07
N LYS A 40 9.51 22.80 36.48
CA LYS A 40 8.59 23.53 35.61
C LYS A 40 9.36 24.66 34.96
N THR A 41 9.31 24.76 33.64
CA THR A 41 9.55 26.02 32.92
C THR A 41 8.40 26.30 31.98
N SER A 42 8.07 27.58 31.88
CA SER A 42 6.84 28.15 31.39
C SER A 42 7.05 28.90 30.07
N THR A 43 5.98 28.94 29.25
CA THR A 43 5.63 29.90 28.16
C THR A 43 6.30 29.77 26.79
N PRO A 44 5.73 30.32 25.68
CA PRO A 44 4.43 30.99 25.49
C PRO A 44 3.53 30.44 24.36
N HIS A 45 2.27 30.88 24.38
CA HIS A 45 1.26 30.74 23.34
C HIS A 45 1.67 31.34 21.98
N LEU A 46 1.46 30.60 20.89
CA LEU A 46 1.20 31.16 19.57
C LEU A 46 -0.14 30.64 19.05
N THR A 47 -1.12 31.53 19.05
CA THR A 47 -2.40 31.38 18.36
C THR A 47 -2.21 31.69 16.88
N THR A 48 -2.44 30.72 16.00
CA THR A 48 -2.71 30.98 14.59
C THR A 48 -3.99 30.27 14.20
N SER A 49 -4.99 31.05 13.78
CA SER A 49 -6.30 30.58 13.37
C SER A 49 -6.28 30.06 11.94
N TYR A 50 -6.63 28.79 11.75
CA TYR A 50 -7.18 28.28 10.50
C TYR A 50 -8.51 27.60 10.82
N THR A 51 -9.58 28.28 10.46
CA THR A 51 -10.95 27.78 10.53
C THR A 51 -11.25 26.96 9.27
N HIS A 52 -11.98 25.86 9.46
CA HIS A 52 -12.61 24.97 8.46
C HIS A 52 -11.85 23.75 7.96
N VAL A 53 -11.65 22.73 8.81
CA VAL A 53 -11.78 21.30 8.42
C VAL A 53 -12.25 20.45 9.63
N ASN A 54 -13.30 19.64 9.42
CA ASN A 54 -13.77 18.48 10.20
C ASN A 54 -14.42 18.66 11.60
N ARG A 55 -15.75 18.78 11.57
CA ARG A 55 -16.67 18.73 12.72
C ARG A 55 -17.03 17.30 13.17
N CYS A 56 -16.05 16.40 13.36
CA CYS A 56 -16.32 15.05 13.89
C CYS A 56 -15.37 14.54 14.98
N TYR A 57 -14.35 15.29 15.42
CA TYR A 57 -13.42 14.82 16.45
C TYR A 57 -13.18 15.85 17.55
N LEU A 58 -14.20 16.15 18.36
CA LEU A 58 -14.02 16.93 19.58
C LEU A 58 -14.86 16.38 20.73
N VAL A 59 -14.48 15.20 21.25
CA VAL A 59 -14.79 14.85 22.64
C VAL A 59 -13.66 13.99 23.26
N THR A 60 -12.41 14.47 23.25
CA THR A 60 -11.39 13.93 24.17
C THR A 60 -10.73 15.08 24.90
N LYS A 61 -10.77 15.06 26.24
CA LYS A 61 -10.17 16.12 27.07
C LYS A 61 -8.67 16.25 26.75
N PRO A 62 -8.15 17.48 26.56
CA PRO A 62 -6.71 17.71 26.43
C PRO A 62 -6.00 17.16 27.67
N GLY A 63 -5.00 16.29 27.47
CA GLY A 63 -4.26 15.60 28.53
C GLY A 63 -4.72 14.17 28.86
N SER A 64 -5.77 13.65 28.21
CA SER A 64 -6.10 12.22 28.29
C SER A 64 -5.19 11.38 27.39
N PHE A 65 -4.91 10.13 27.77
CA PHE A 65 -4.13 9.17 26.95
C PHE A 65 -4.70 9.01 25.54
N LEU A 66 -6.04 9.01 25.41
CA LEU A 66 -6.73 9.00 24.13
C LEU A 66 -6.54 10.31 23.34
N GLY A 67 -6.56 11.46 24.00
CA GLY A 67 -6.28 12.75 23.36
C GLY A 67 -4.83 12.90 22.89
N GLN A 68 -3.86 12.34 23.64
CA GLN A 68 -2.46 12.28 23.21
C GLN A 68 -2.28 11.37 22.00
N LYS A 69 -2.89 10.18 22.01
CA LYS A 69 -2.88 9.27 20.84
C LYS A 69 -3.53 9.90 19.61
N ALA A 70 -4.68 10.56 19.75
CA ALA A 70 -5.35 11.24 18.65
C ALA A 70 -4.51 12.40 18.07
N ALA A 71 -3.83 13.17 18.93
CA ALA A 71 -2.91 14.22 18.49
C ALA A 71 -1.69 13.65 17.75
N ILE A 72 -1.14 12.53 18.22
CA ILE A 72 -0.02 11.85 17.55
C ILE A 72 -0.45 11.35 16.17
N ILE A 73 -1.59 10.67 16.07
CA ILE A 73 -2.13 10.18 14.78
C ILE A 73 -2.37 11.35 13.81
N TYR A 74 -2.91 12.48 14.30
CA TYR A 74 -3.10 13.67 13.50
C TYR A 74 -1.76 14.24 12.99
N LEU A 75 -0.77 14.38 13.87
CA LEU A 75 0.56 14.87 13.51
C LEU A 75 1.24 13.94 12.50
N MET A 76 1.15 12.62 12.69
CA MET A 76 1.65 11.64 11.72
C MET A 76 0.98 11.82 10.36
N SER A 77 -0.35 11.91 10.33
CA SER A 77 -1.10 12.14 9.08
C SER A 77 -0.70 13.44 8.39
N VAL A 78 -0.41 14.52 9.13
CA VAL A 78 0.07 15.78 8.56
C VAL A 78 1.46 15.59 7.97
N MET A 79 2.37 14.92 8.69
CA MET A 79 3.74 14.69 8.22
C MET A 79 3.81 13.81 6.98
N VAL A 80 2.96 12.77 6.86
CA VAL A 80 2.92 11.94 5.63
C VAL A 80 2.52 12.80 4.42
N ASN A 81 1.55 13.70 4.58
CA ASN A 81 1.12 14.59 3.50
C ASN A 81 2.23 15.59 3.12
N GLU A 82 2.95 16.13 4.11
CA GLU A 82 4.12 17.00 3.84
C GLU A 82 5.25 16.24 3.13
N MET A 83 5.45 14.96 3.45
CA MET A 83 6.39 14.08 2.77
C MET A 83 6.01 13.89 1.30
N VAL A 84 4.74 13.62 1.00
CA VAL A 84 4.23 13.51 -0.37
C VAL A 84 4.49 14.81 -1.15
N GLU A 85 4.11 15.96 -0.59
CA GLU A 85 4.29 17.25 -1.27
C GLU A 85 5.76 17.61 -1.49
N SER A 86 6.64 17.26 -0.54
CA SER A 86 8.08 17.47 -0.69
C SER A 86 8.66 16.60 -1.80
N MET A 87 8.32 15.31 -1.80
CA MET A 87 8.83 14.36 -2.79
C MET A 87 8.26 14.59 -4.19
N LYS A 88 7.04 15.12 -4.33
CA LYS A 88 6.50 15.59 -5.61
C LYS A 88 7.32 16.72 -6.21
N LYS A 89 7.68 17.72 -5.39
CA LYS A 89 8.55 18.83 -5.85
C LYS A 89 9.91 18.32 -6.32
N VAL A 90 10.47 17.32 -5.64
CA VAL A 90 11.72 16.66 -6.05
C VAL A 90 11.54 15.91 -7.37
N ALA A 91 10.42 15.19 -7.54
CA ALA A 91 10.09 14.48 -8.78
C ALA A 91 9.93 15.44 -9.98
N SER A 92 9.26 16.57 -9.78
CA SER A 92 9.03 17.59 -10.81
C SER A 92 10.28 18.41 -11.20
N MET A 93 11.46 18.07 -10.67
CA MET A 93 12.73 18.64 -11.14
C MET A 93 13.26 17.94 -12.40
N ASP A 94 12.58 16.89 -12.89
CA ASP A 94 12.90 16.15 -14.12
C ASP A 94 14.34 15.58 -14.14
N VAL A 95 14.84 15.22 -12.95
CA VAL A 95 16.13 14.56 -12.74
C VAL A 95 15.88 13.21 -12.08
N GLU A 96 16.61 12.19 -12.54
CA GLU A 96 16.52 10.84 -11.98
C GLU A 96 16.66 10.85 -10.46
N LEU A 97 15.73 10.16 -9.78
CA LEU A 97 15.79 10.05 -8.33
C LEU A 97 16.86 9.03 -7.92
N THR A 98 17.62 9.40 -6.90
CA THR A 98 18.47 8.45 -6.17
C THR A 98 17.61 7.34 -5.54
N VAL A 99 18.24 6.23 -5.18
CA VAL A 99 17.57 5.10 -4.52
C VAL A 99 16.83 5.56 -3.25
N GLU A 100 17.47 6.41 -2.45
CA GLU A 100 16.88 6.95 -1.23
C GLU A 100 15.65 7.82 -1.51
N GLU A 101 15.74 8.75 -2.46
CA GLU A 101 14.60 9.60 -2.86
C GLU A 101 13.44 8.77 -3.43
N ARG A 102 13.76 7.75 -4.23
CA ARG A 102 12.76 6.83 -4.79
C ARG A 102 12.03 6.06 -3.69
N ASN A 103 12.77 5.60 -2.68
CA ASN A 103 12.22 4.92 -1.52
C ASN A 103 11.33 5.85 -0.69
N LEU A 104 11.77 7.09 -0.42
CA LEU A 104 11.00 8.09 0.31
C LEU A 104 9.66 8.38 -0.40
N LEU A 105 9.69 8.64 -1.71
CA LEU A 105 8.47 8.86 -2.49
C LEU A 105 7.50 7.67 -2.37
N SER A 106 8.01 6.44 -2.50
CA SER A 106 7.20 5.23 -2.41
C SER A 106 6.59 5.03 -1.03
N VAL A 107 7.38 5.25 0.04
CA VAL A 107 6.89 5.18 1.42
C VAL A 107 5.78 6.20 1.66
N ALA A 108 5.99 7.46 1.25
CA ALA A 108 5.03 8.54 1.41
C ALA A 108 3.66 8.18 0.81
N TYR A 109 3.63 7.80 -0.47
CA TYR A 109 2.36 7.46 -1.12
C TYR A 109 1.77 6.14 -0.62
N LYS A 110 2.60 5.12 -0.29
CA LYS A 110 2.14 3.85 0.29
C LYS A 110 1.39 4.06 1.60
N ASN A 111 1.85 4.97 2.45
CA ASN A 111 1.21 5.25 3.73
C ASN A 111 -0.13 5.95 3.54
N VAL A 112 -0.20 7.00 2.71
CA VAL A 112 -1.43 7.73 2.44
C VAL A 112 -2.49 6.82 1.80
N ILE A 113 -2.12 6.05 0.77
CA ILE A 113 -3.07 5.14 0.09
C ILE A 113 -3.46 3.96 0.99
N GLY A 114 -2.54 3.45 1.80
CA GLY A 114 -2.78 2.31 2.70
C GLY A 114 -3.87 2.58 3.72
N ALA A 115 -3.84 3.76 4.36
CA ALA A 115 -4.86 4.18 5.33
C ALA A 115 -6.27 4.26 4.70
N ARG A 116 -6.36 4.80 3.47
CA ARG A 116 -7.63 4.92 2.75
C ARG A 116 -8.14 3.57 2.24
N ARG A 117 -7.27 2.68 1.76
CA ARG A 117 -7.65 1.32 1.35
C ARG A 117 -8.18 0.50 2.54
N ALA A 118 -7.53 0.60 3.70
CA ALA A 118 -8.02 -0.04 4.92
C ALA A 118 -9.41 0.48 5.33
N SER A 119 -9.59 1.80 5.29
CA SER A 119 -10.89 2.43 5.56
C SER A 119 -11.98 1.94 4.60
N TRP A 120 -11.68 1.90 3.30
CA TRP A 120 -12.61 1.44 2.27
C TRP A 120 -13.04 -0.02 2.47
N ARG A 121 -12.10 -0.94 2.81
CA ARG A 121 -12.43 -2.34 3.10
C ARG A 121 -13.38 -2.47 4.29
N ILE A 122 -13.12 -1.73 5.37
CA ILE A 122 -13.97 -1.74 6.57
C ILE A 122 -15.38 -1.24 6.22
N ILE A 123 -15.49 -0.11 5.52
CA ILE A 123 -16.77 0.48 5.14
C ILE A 123 -17.54 -0.45 4.19
N SER A 124 -16.87 -1.06 3.23
CA SER A 124 -17.48 -2.01 2.29
C SER A 124 -18.00 -3.26 3.01
N SER A 125 -17.26 -3.78 3.99
CA SER A 125 -17.73 -4.88 4.85
C SER A 125 -18.94 -4.48 5.72
N LEU A 126 -18.98 -3.23 6.20
CA LEU A 126 -20.13 -2.70 6.92
C LEU A 126 -21.36 -2.55 6.03
N GLU A 127 -21.17 -2.09 4.78
CA GLU A 127 -22.24 -2.00 3.78
C GLU A 127 -22.88 -3.37 3.56
N GLN A 128 -22.07 -4.39 3.24
CA GLN A 128 -22.55 -5.75 3.02
C GLN A 128 -23.30 -6.33 4.24
N LYS A 129 -22.82 -6.06 5.45
CA LYS A 129 -23.49 -6.50 6.69
C LYS A 129 -24.83 -5.82 6.92
N GLU A 130 -24.98 -4.56 6.51
CA GLU A 130 -26.23 -3.80 6.70
C GLU A 130 -27.25 -4.08 5.60
N GLU A 131 -26.80 -4.38 4.37
CA GLU A 131 -27.65 -4.87 3.28
C GLU A 131 -28.44 -6.11 3.70
N ASN A 132 -27.80 -7.03 4.42
CA ASN A 132 -28.43 -8.26 4.93
C ASN A 132 -29.48 -8.02 6.03
N LYS A 133 -29.58 -6.81 6.61
CA LYS A 133 -30.49 -6.48 7.72
C LYS A 133 -31.70 -5.63 7.30
N GLY A 134 -31.71 -5.12 6.06
CA GLY A 134 -32.83 -4.32 5.53
C GLY A 134 -32.94 -2.89 6.09
N GLY A 135 -31.89 -2.32 6.68
CA GLY A 135 -31.89 -0.96 7.22
C GLY A 135 -31.56 0.12 6.18
N GLU A 136 -32.56 0.65 5.46
CA GLU A 136 -32.34 1.58 4.33
C GLU A 136 -31.62 2.89 4.69
N ASP A 137 -31.96 3.54 5.81
CA ASP A 137 -31.36 4.82 6.21
C ASP A 137 -29.86 4.71 6.52
N LYS A 138 -29.49 3.67 7.28
CA LYS A 138 -28.09 3.39 7.62
C LYS A 138 -27.29 3.02 6.39
N LEU A 139 -27.87 2.21 5.51
CA LEU A 139 -27.26 1.80 4.26
C LEU A 139 -26.95 2.99 3.36
N LYS A 140 -27.86 3.98 3.30
CA LYS A 140 -27.63 5.24 2.57
C LYS A 140 -26.43 6.01 3.12
N MET A 141 -26.32 6.15 4.44
CA MET A 141 -25.18 6.82 5.09
C MET A 141 -23.85 6.10 4.81
N ILE A 142 -23.84 4.76 4.90
CA ILE A 142 -22.63 3.96 4.64
C ILE A 142 -22.16 4.14 3.19
N ARG A 143 -23.10 4.08 2.23
CA ARG A 143 -22.81 4.27 0.80
C ARG A 143 -22.24 5.66 0.49
N GLU A 144 -22.79 6.70 1.10
CA GLU A 144 -22.29 8.07 0.92
C GLU A 144 -20.88 8.23 1.47
N TYR A 145 -20.61 7.61 2.63
CA TYR A 145 -19.28 7.62 3.22
C TYR A 145 -18.27 6.81 2.40
N ARG A 146 -18.67 5.64 1.88
CA ARG A 146 -17.83 4.84 0.97
C ARG A 146 -17.45 5.65 -0.27
N LYS A 147 -18.41 6.31 -0.93
CA LYS A 147 -18.15 7.16 -2.10
C LYS A 147 -17.17 8.30 -1.79
N THR A 148 -17.23 8.86 -0.58
CA THR A 148 -16.27 9.88 -0.14
C THR A 148 -14.85 9.32 -0.10
N VAL A 149 -14.67 8.13 0.50
CA VAL A 149 -13.37 7.44 0.55
C VAL A 149 -12.89 7.04 -0.85
N GLU A 150 -13.77 6.57 -1.73
CA GLU A 150 -13.42 6.24 -3.13
C GLU A 150 -12.94 7.47 -3.90
N LYS A 151 -13.53 8.65 -3.67
CA LYS A 151 -13.06 9.90 -4.26
C LYS A 151 -11.66 10.27 -3.79
N GLU A 152 -11.36 10.10 -2.50
CA GLU A 152 -10.02 10.32 -1.94
C GLU A 152 -9.01 9.32 -2.53
N LEU A 153 -9.36 8.03 -2.60
CA LEU A 153 -8.53 6.99 -3.22
C LEU A 153 -8.22 7.31 -4.68
N LYS A 154 -9.24 7.70 -5.46
CA LYS A 154 -9.08 8.09 -6.86
C LYS A 154 -8.17 9.31 -7.01
N SER A 155 -8.31 10.30 -6.12
CA SER A 155 -7.44 11.48 -6.11
C SER A 155 -5.99 11.13 -5.83
N ILE A 156 -5.72 10.29 -4.83
CA ILE A 156 -4.35 9.88 -4.46
C ILE A 156 -3.72 9.08 -5.61
N CYS A 157 -4.46 8.14 -6.21
CA CYS A 157 -3.95 7.35 -7.32
C CYS A 157 -3.65 8.23 -8.54
N ASN A 158 -4.56 9.11 -8.92
CA ASN A 158 -4.34 10.00 -10.07
C ASN A 158 -3.16 10.95 -9.85
N ASP A 159 -2.97 11.43 -8.62
CA ASP A 159 -1.85 12.32 -8.29
C ASP A 159 -0.47 11.67 -8.56
N ILE A 160 -0.26 10.44 -8.07
CA ILE A 160 1.01 9.73 -8.33
C ILE A 160 1.12 9.23 -9.78
N LEU A 161 0.01 8.81 -10.39
CA LEU A 161 0.02 8.39 -11.80
C LEU A 161 0.45 9.55 -12.71
N ASP A 162 -0.04 10.76 -12.44
CA ASP A 162 0.38 11.98 -13.14
C ASP A 162 1.88 12.27 -12.93
N VAL A 163 2.40 12.13 -11.71
CA VAL A 163 3.82 12.35 -11.41
C VAL A 163 4.70 11.29 -12.11
N LEU A 164 4.24 10.04 -12.15
CA LEU A 164 4.94 8.95 -12.84
C LEU A 164 5.05 9.24 -14.34
N ASP A 165 3.94 9.60 -14.98
CA ASP A 165 3.87 9.79 -16.43
C ASP A 165 4.52 11.08 -16.90
N LYS A 166 4.41 12.17 -16.14
CA LYS A 166 4.94 13.48 -16.55
C LYS A 166 6.40 13.69 -16.20
N HIS A 167 6.93 12.98 -15.19
CA HIS A 167 8.26 13.25 -14.66
C HIS A 167 9.11 11.98 -14.52
N LEU A 168 8.69 11.03 -13.69
CA LEU A 168 9.58 9.97 -13.22
C LEU A 168 9.94 8.95 -14.30
N ILE A 169 8.96 8.48 -15.08
CA ILE A 169 9.21 7.52 -16.16
C ILE A 169 10.04 8.16 -17.27
N LEU A 170 9.83 9.45 -17.56
CA LEU A 170 10.58 10.18 -18.59
C LEU A 170 12.03 10.43 -18.18
N ALA A 171 12.29 10.69 -16.89
CA ALA A 171 13.62 10.95 -16.35
C ALA A 171 14.41 9.67 -16.02
N ALA A 172 13.78 8.48 -16.01
CA ALA A 172 14.41 7.23 -15.63
C ALA A 172 15.39 6.71 -16.69
N THR A 173 16.67 6.57 -16.33
CA THR A 173 17.70 6.08 -17.26
C THR A 173 18.10 4.63 -17.00
N THR A 174 18.03 4.17 -15.75
CA THR A 174 18.40 2.81 -15.34
C THR A 174 17.25 1.81 -15.42
N GLY A 175 17.51 0.52 -15.68
CA GLY A 175 16.49 -0.53 -15.63
C GLY A 175 15.81 -0.63 -14.28
N GLU A 176 16.58 -0.47 -13.20
CA GLU A 176 16.04 -0.49 -11.84
C GLU A 176 14.99 0.59 -11.62
N SER A 177 15.28 1.86 -12.00
CA SER A 177 14.33 2.96 -11.85
C SER A 177 13.10 2.78 -12.75
N LYS A 178 13.28 2.35 -14.00
CA LYS A 178 12.18 2.05 -14.93
C LYS A 178 11.26 0.97 -14.39
N VAL A 179 11.80 -0.17 -13.97
CA VAL A 179 11.00 -1.28 -13.41
C VAL A 179 10.26 -0.81 -12.17
N PHE A 180 10.91 -0.04 -11.29
CA PHE A 180 10.28 0.51 -10.11
C PHE A 180 9.08 1.40 -10.45
N TYR A 181 9.22 2.34 -11.38
CA TYR A 181 8.15 3.26 -11.75
C TYR A 181 7.01 2.60 -12.51
N TYR A 182 7.30 1.68 -13.45
CA TYR A 182 6.25 0.92 -14.12
C TYR A 182 5.51 -0.03 -13.17
N LYS A 183 6.23 -0.66 -12.24
CA LYS A 183 5.62 -1.44 -11.16
C LYS A 183 4.70 -0.55 -10.32
N MET A 184 5.16 0.63 -9.91
CA MET A 184 4.38 1.58 -9.13
C MET A 184 3.13 2.02 -9.90
N LYS A 185 3.26 2.33 -11.20
CA LYS A 185 2.11 2.63 -12.09
C LYS A 185 1.11 1.48 -12.12
N GLY A 186 1.58 0.24 -12.26
CA GLY A 186 0.76 -0.96 -12.18
C GLY A 186 0.01 -1.09 -10.86
N ASP A 187 0.69 -0.84 -9.74
CA ASP A 187 0.12 -0.86 -8.39
C ASP A 187 -1.00 0.17 -8.22
N TYR A 188 -0.82 1.42 -8.64
CA TYR A 188 -1.84 2.46 -8.48
C TYR A 188 -3.04 2.28 -9.42
N HIS A 189 -2.85 1.77 -10.63
CA HIS A 189 -3.98 1.36 -11.47
C HIS A 189 -4.71 0.13 -10.90
N ARG A 190 -3.99 -0.81 -10.29
CA ARG A 190 -4.63 -1.93 -9.56
C ARG A 190 -5.48 -1.41 -8.40
N TYR A 191 -4.99 -0.45 -7.62
CA TYR A 191 -5.77 0.16 -6.53
C TYR A 191 -7.03 0.85 -7.05
N LEU A 192 -6.99 1.50 -8.21
CA LEU A 192 -8.20 2.04 -8.86
C LEU A 192 -9.18 0.91 -9.23
N ALA A 193 -8.68 -0.21 -9.76
CA ALA A 193 -9.52 -1.34 -10.16
C ALA A 193 -10.22 -2.03 -8.98
N GLU A 194 -9.66 -1.96 -7.75
CA GLU A 194 -10.24 -2.59 -6.54
C GLU A 194 -11.67 -2.10 -6.24
N PHE A 195 -11.94 -0.82 -6.42
CA PHE A 195 -13.23 -0.20 -6.08
C PHE A 195 -14.01 0.33 -7.29
N ALA A 196 -13.38 0.40 -8.48
CA ALA A 196 -14.06 0.78 -9.70
C ALA A 196 -15.08 -0.29 -10.14
N THR A 197 -16.06 0.13 -10.95
CA THR A 197 -17.09 -0.76 -11.51
C THR A 197 -17.24 -0.51 -13.02
N GLY A 198 -17.80 -1.48 -13.74
CA GLY A 198 -18.07 -1.35 -15.18
C GLY A 198 -16.82 -1.00 -16.01
N ASN A 199 -16.94 0.01 -16.86
CA ASN A 199 -15.87 0.44 -17.76
C ASN A 199 -14.65 1.00 -17.02
N ASP A 200 -14.85 1.78 -15.94
CA ASP A 200 -13.75 2.31 -15.14
C ASP A 200 -12.87 1.19 -14.57
N ARG A 201 -13.48 0.06 -14.14
CA ARG A 201 -12.73 -1.11 -13.67
C ARG A 201 -11.93 -1.76 -14.78
N LYS A 202 -12.53 -1.91 -15.95
CA LYS A 202 -11.88 -2.51 -17.12
C LYS A 202 -10.67 -1.69 -17.56
N GLU A 203 -10.83 -0.38 -17.68
CA GLU A 203 -9.76 0.55 -18.06
C GLU A 203 -8.62 0.53 -17.02
N ALA A 204 -8.94 0.58 -15.73
CA ALA A 204 -7.95 0.49 -14.66
C ALA A 204 -7.18 -0.85 -14.71
N ALA A 205 -7.88 -1.97 -14.93
CA ALA A 205 -7.26 -3.28 -15.05
C ALA A 205 -6.35 -3.39 -16.30
N GLU A 206 -6.79 -2.86 -17.45
CA GLU A 206 -5.99 -2.83 -18.68
C GLU A 206 -4.73 -1.99 -18.51
N ASN A 207 -4.84 -0.78 -17.95
CA ASN A 207 -3.70 0.09 -17.67
C ASN A 207 -2.73 -0.54 -16.67
N SER A 208 -3.24 -1.21 -15.63
CA SER A 208 -2.43 -1.95 -14.66
C SER A 208 -1.65 -3.09 -15.34
N LEU A 209 -2.33 -3.89 -16.18
CA LEU A 209 -1.73 -4.99 -16.92
C LEU A 209 -0.62 -4.51 -17.87
N VAL A 210 -0.85 -3.42 -18.60
CA VAL A 210 0.13 -2.82 -19.51
C VAL A 210 1.37 -2.37 -18.73
N ALA A 211 1.19 -1.67 -17.61
CA ALA A 211 2.29 -1.19 -16.78
C ALA A 211 3.10 -2.34 -16.17
N TYR A 212 2.44 -3.37 -15.63
CA TYR A 212 3.14 -4.53 -15.10
C TYR A 212 3.90 -5.31 -16.16
N LYS A 213 3.33 -5.49 -17.37
CA LYS A 213 4.03 -6.12 -18.49
C LYS A 213 5.28 -5.34 -18.90
N ALA A 214 5.16 -4.02 -19.05
CA ALA A 214 6.31 -3.16 -19.34
C ALA A 214 7.41 -3.27 -18.26
N ALA A 215 7.02 -3.33 -16.98
CA ALA A 215 7.97 -3.59 -15.90
C ALA A 215 8.61 -4.98 -16.00
N SER A 216 7.84 -6.02 -16.33
CA SER A 216 8.33 -7.40 -16.45
C SER A 216 9.31 -7.56 -17.59
N ASP A 217 9.03 -6.98 -18.75
CA ASP A 217 9.90 -7.07 -19.93
C ASP A 217 11.29 -6.47 -19.63
N ILE A 218 11.33 -5.32 -18.95
CA ILE A 218 12.60 -4.69 -18.53
C ILE A 218 13.27 -5.52 -17.43
N ALA A 219 12.52 -5.95 -16.40
CA ALA A 219 13.07 -6.68 -15.27
C ALA A 219 13.69 -8.03 -15.66
N MET A 220 13.14 -8.71 -16.67
CA MET A 220 13.69 -9.98 -17.17
C MET A 220 15.07 -9.82 -17.81
N ILE A 221 15.35 -8.64 -18.38
CA ILE A 221 16.60 -8.35 -19.10
C ILE A 221 17.62 -7.71 -18.16
N GLU A 222 17.20 -6.75 -17.34
CA GLU A 222 18.12 -5.86 -16.62
C GLU A 222 18.35 -6.23 -15.15
N LEU A 223 17.49 -7.05 -14.53
CA LEU A 223 17.57 -7.37 -13.10
C LEU A 223 17.72 -8.87 -12.84
N PRO A 224 18.60 -9.31 -11.93
CA PRO A 224 18.71 -10.73 -11.58
C PRO A 224 17.42 -11.25 -10.94
N PRO A 225 17.09 -12.55 -11.03
CA PRO A 225 15.90 -13.15 -10.44
C PRO A 225 15.73 -12.90 -8.94
N THR A 226 16.85 -12.76 -8.22
CA THR A 226 16.89 -12.48 -6.78
C THR A 226 16.74 -11.00 -6.44
N HIS A 227 16.70 -10.09 -7.42
CA HIS A 227 16.62 -8.66 -7.16
C HIS A 227 15.29 -8.29 -6.45
N PRO A 228 15.31 -7.54 -5.33
CA PRO A 228 14.10 -7.19 -4.57
C PRO A 228 13.00 -6.54 -5.40
N ILE A 229 13.36 -5.63 -6.32
CA ILE A 229 12.39 -4.96 -7.21
C ILE A 229 11.74 -5.96 -8.19
N ARG A 230 12.49 -6.91 -8.74
CA ARG A 230 11.96 -7.93 -9.66
C ARG A 230 11.05 -8.92 -8.93
N LEU A 231 11.44 -9.36 -7.74
CA LEU A 231 10.61 -10.19 -6.87
C LEU A 231 9.34 -9.46 -6.44
N GLY A 232 9.45 -8.20 -6.02
CA GLY A 232 8.33 -7.36 -5.62
C GLY A 232 7.36 -7.09 -6.78
N LEU A 233 7.87 -6.98 -8.00
CA LEU A 233 7.05 -6.91 -9.22
C LEU A 233 6.26 -8.21 -9.41
N ALA A 234 6.91 -9.37 -9.35
CA ALA A 234 6.23 -10.65 -9.51
C ALA A 234 5.16 -10.88 -8.43
N LEU A 235 5.46 -10.52 -7.17
CA LEU A 235 4.51 -10.55 -6.06
C LEU A 235 3.27 -9.72 -6.38
N ASN A 236 3.44 -8.44 -6.73
CA ASN A 236 2.28 -7.57 -6.96
C ASN A 236 1.52 -7.93 -8.24
N PHE A 237 2.22 -8.40 -9.28
CA PHE A 237 1.60 -8.79 -10.53
C PHE A 237 0.83 -10.12 -10.41
N SER A 238 1.31 -11.07 -9.60
CA SER A 238 0.55 -12.27 -9.27
C SER A 238 -0.72 -11.94 -8.48
N VAL A 239 -0.64 -11.05 -7.48
CA VAL A 239 -1.81 -10.53 -6.76
C VAL A 239 -2.79 -9.86 -7.71
N PHE A 240 -2.32 -9.09 -8.70
CA PHE A 240 -3.17 -8.51 -9.74
C PHE A 240 -3.93 -9.58 -10.54
N TYR A 241 -3.25 -10.64 -10.99
CA TYR A 241 -3.91 -11.75 -11.69
C TYR A 241 -4.96 -12.43 -10.82
N TYR A 242 -4.70 -12.56 -9.52
CA TYR A 242 -5.63 -13.17 -8.57
C TYR A 242 -6.84 -12.25 -8.30
N GLU A 243 -6.61 -11.07 -7.73
CA GLU A 243 -7.65 -10.21 -7.18
C GLU A 243 -8.42 -9.40 -8.23
N ILE A 244 -7.78 -9.03 -9.35
CA ILE A 244 -8.39 -8.14 -10.35
C ILE A 244 -8.90 -8.92 -11.56
N LEU A 245 -8.07 -9.81 -12.11
CA LEU A 245 -8.41 -10.59 -13.31
C LEU A 245 -9.05 -11.95 -13.01
N ASN A 246 -9.21 -12.30 -11.73
CA ASN A 246 -9.81 -13.57 -11.31
C ASN A 246 -9.20 -14.78 -12.05
N SER A 247 -7.87 -14.78 -12.17
CA SER A 247 -7.09 -15.77 -12.95
C SER A 247 -6.09 -16.49 -12.04
N PRO A 248 -6.57 -17.35 -11.11
CA PRO A 248 -5.72 -17.98 -10.10
C PRO A 248 -4.60 -18.82 -10.69
N ASP A 249 -4.84 -19.53 -11.80
CA ASP A 249 -3.80 -20.31 -12.50
C ASP A 249 -2.64 -19.44 -12.97
N ARG A 250 -2.93 -18.24 -13.50
CA ARG A 250 -1.89 -17.30 -13.95
C ARG A 250 -1.15 -16.70 -12.78
N ALA A 251 -1.86 -16.36 -11.70
CA ALA A 251 -1.27 -15.85 -10.47
C ALA A 251 -0.28 -16.86 -9.87
N CYS A 252 -0.70 -18.11 -9.70
CA CYS A 252 0.12 -19.18 -9.15
C CYS A 252 1.32 -19.51 -10.04
N ARG A 253 1.14 -19.58 -11.37
CA ARG A 253 2.27 -19.81 -12.29
C ARG A 253 3.33 -18.71 -12.17
N LEU A 254 2.91 -17.44 -12.20
CA LEU A 254 3.82 -16.30 -12.12
C LEU A 254 4.55 -16.26 -10.78
N ALA A 255 3.83 -16.46 -9.66
CA ALA A 255 4.42 -16.47 -8.33
C ALA A 255 5.41 -17.63 -8.15
N LYS A 256 5.04 -18.84 -8.62
CA LYS A 256 5.88 -20.03 -8.55
C LYS A 256 7.15 -19.89 -9.39
N GLU A 257 7.02 -19.41 -10.63
CA GLU A 257 8.18 -19.18 -11.50
C GLU A 257 9.17 -18.18 -10.89
N ALA A 258 8.68 -17.07 -10.35
CA ALA A 258 9.54 -16.09 -9.68
C ALA A 258 10.24 -16.66 -8.44
N PHE A 259 9.50 -17.45 -7.63
CA PHE A 259 10.06 -18.11 -6.45
C PHE A 259 11.14 -19.13 -6.82
N ASP A 260 10.86 -20.02 -7.77
CA ASP A 260 11.77 -21.08 -8.21
C ASP A 260 13.05 -20.49 -8.83
N ASN A 261 12.91 -19.47 -9.69
CA ASN A 261 14.06 -18.79 -10.30
C ASN A 261 14.95 -18.10 -9.24
N ALA A 262 14.35 -17.51 -8.21
CA ALA A 262 15.12 -16.88 -7.13
C ALA A 262 15.79 -17.90 -6.20
N ILE A 263 15.17 -19.05 -5.96
CA ILE A 263 15.80 -20.16 -5.21
C ILE A 263 17.03 -20.69 -5.95
N ALA A 264 16.96 -20.82 -7.28
CA ALA A 264 18.07 -21.33 -8.09
C ALA A 264 19.33 -20.44 -8.03
N GLU A 265 19.18 -19.14 -7.73
CA GLU A 265 20.26 -18.16 -7.67
C GLU A 265 20.41 -17.53 -6.27
N LEU A 266 19.83 -18.14 -5.22
CA LEU A 266 19.80 -17.53 -3.88
C LEU A 266 21.21 -17.30 -3.31
N ASP A 267 22.16 -18.19 -3.65
CA ASP A 267 23.55 -18.11 -3.21
C ASP A 267 24.31 -16.89 -3.77
N THR A 268 23.76 -16.19 -4.79
CA THR A 268 24.39 -15.01 -5.40
C THR A 268 23.94 -13.69 -4.77
N LEU A 269 23.07 -13.72 -3.75
CA LEU A 269 22.55 -12.52 -3.10
C LEU A 269 23.61 -11.82 -2.26
N SER A 270 23.71 -10.50 -2.43
CA SER A 270 24.46 -9.62 -1.51
C SER A 270 23.80 -9.58 -0.13
N GLU A 271 24.59 -9.38 0.93
CA GLU A 271 24.06 -9.20 2.30
C GLU A 271 23.06 -8.05 2.42
N GLU A 272 23.25 -6.96 1.66
CA GLU A 272 22.39 -5.77 1.68
C GLU A 272 20.96 -6.08 1.20
N SER A 273 20.82 -6.86 0.13
CA SER A 273 19.53 -7.22 -0.47
C SER A 273 18.92 -8.52 0.07
N TYR A 274 19.67 -9.28 0.87
CA TYR A 274 19.24 -10.61 1.33
C TYR A 274 17.95 -10.57 2.15
N LYS A 275 17.84 -9.62 3.10
CA LYS A 275 16.66 -9.49 3.97
C LYS A 275 15.40 -9.15 3.18
N ASP A 276 15.50 -8.20 2.25
CA ASP A 276 14.34 -7.77 1.46
C ASP A 276 13.89 -8.85 0.49
N SER A 277 14.85 -9.50 -0.19
CA SER A 277 14.55 -10.57 -1.15
C SER A 277 13.90 -11.77 -0.46
N THR A 278 14.46 -12.22 0.66
CA THR A 278 13.92 -13.36 1.42
C THR A 278 12.54 -13.08 2.01
N LEU A 279 12.29 -11.85 2.47
CA LEU A 279 10.96 -11.42 2.90
C LEU A 279 9.94 -11.51 1.76
N ILE A 280 10.28 -11.03 0.56
CA ILE A 280 9.37 -11.08 -0.59
C ILE A 280 9.14 -12.53 -1.05
N MET A 281 10.18 -13.36 -1.05
CA MET A 281 10.05 -14.79 -1.37
C MET A 281 9.12 -15.50 -0.37
N GLN A 282 9.19 -15.16 0.91
CA GLN A 282 8.25 -15.68 1.90
C GLN A 282 6.82 -15.26 1.58
N LEU A 283 6.57 -13.99 1.22
CA LEU A 283 5.24 -13.52 0.83
C LEU A 283 4.71 -14.22 -0.44
N LEU A 284 5.57 -14.49 -1.43
CA LEU A 284 5.21 -15.29 -2.60
C LEU A 284 4.76 -16.71 -2.21
N ARG A 285 5.51 -17.37 -1.31
CA ARG A 285 5.17 -18.69 -0.79
C ARG A 285 3.86 -18.69 0.00
N ASP A 286 3.65 -17.68 0.84
CA ASP A 286 2.42 -17.54 1.64
C ASP A 286 1.20 -17.39 0.72
N ASN A 287 1.30 -16.56 -0.32
CA ASN A 287 0.26 -16.41 -1.34
C ASN A 287 0.00 -17.72 -2.10
N LEU A 288 1.03 -18.43 -2.53
CA LEU A 288 0.88 -19.73 -3.20
C LEU A 288 0.16 -20.74 -2.32
N THR A 289 0.45 -20.75 -1.02
CA THR A 289 -0.21 -21.64 -0.05
C THR A 289 -1.69 -21.31 0.07
N LEU A 290 -2.02 -20.01 0.19
CA LEU A 290 -3.41 -19.54 0.29
C LEU A 290 -4.22 -19.85 -0.99
N TRP A 291 -3.67 -19.55 -2.16
CA TRP A 291 -4.39 -19.71 -3.42
C TRP A 291 -4.55 -21.16 -3.85
N THR A 292 -3.64 -22.04 -3.45
CA THR A 292 -3.78 -23.49 -3.74
C THR A 292 -4.79 -24.17 -2.83
N SER A 293 -4.99 -23.68 -1.60
CA SER A 293 -6.10 -24.14 -0.77
C SER A 293 -7.46 -23.69 -1.30
N ASP A 294 -7.57 -22.47 -1.82
CA ASP A 294 -8.82 -21.94 -2.37
C ASP A 294 -9.26 -22.75 -3.61
N VAL A 295 -8.34 -23.08 -4.51
CA VAL A 295 -8.61 -23.91 -5.70
C VAL A 295 -9.02 -25.34 -5.35
N GLN A 296 -8.52 -25.90 -4.24
CA GLN A 296 -8.91 -27.23 -3.76
C GLN A 296 -10.28 -27.22 -3.08
N GLY A 297 -10.65 -26.13 -2.40
CA GLY A 297 -11.97 -25.95 -1.78
C GLY A 297 -13.11 -25.80 -2.80
N ASP A 298 -12.91 -24.98 -3.84
CA ASP A 298 -13.91 -24.78 -4.91
C ASP A 298 -14.10 -26.05 -5.77
N GLY A 299 -13.06 -26.87 -5.89
CA GLY A 299 -13.12 -28.16 -6.60
C GLY A 299 -13.95 -29.22 -5.87
N GLU A 300 -14.13 -29.13 -4.55
CA GLU A 300 -15.00 -30.03 -3.79
C GLU A 300 -16.47 -29.59 -3.82
N GLU A 301 -16.74 -28.28 -3.89
CA GLU A 301 -18.12 -27.76 -4.04
C GLU A 301 -18.67 -28.03 -5.44
N GLN A 302 -17.89 -27.80 -6.50
CA GLN A 302 -18.32 -28.14 -7.88
C GLN A 302 -18.52 -29.64 -8.09
N ASN A 303 -17.76 -30.49 -7.40
CA ASN A 303 -17.92 -31.94 -7.48
C ASN A 303 -19.14 -32.42 -6.66
N LYS A 304 -19.50 -31.74 -5.57
CA LYS A 304 -20.73 -32.01 -4.81
C LYS A 304 -21.99 -31.54 -5.56
N GLU A 305 -21.94 -30.38 -6.22
CA GLU A 305 -23.04 -29.92 -7.09
C GLU A 305 -23.22 -30.86 -8.29
N ALA A 306 -22.14 -31.28 -8.95
CA ALA A 306 -22.21 -32.25 -10.05
C ALA A 306 -22.68 -33.66 -9.63
N LEU A 307 -22.39 -34.08 -8.38
CA LEU A 307 -22.89 -35.34 -7.82
C LEU A 307 -24.36 -35.24 -7.40
N GLN A 308 -24.82 -34.08 -6.92
CA GLN A 308 -26.23 -33.85 -6.58
C GLN A 308 -27.11 -33.75 -7.84
N ASP A 309 -26.66 -33.05 -8.88
CA ASP A 309 -27.38 -32.96 -10.15
C ASP A 309 -27.51 -34.34 -10.85
N ALA A 310 -26.50 -35.21 -10.71
CA ALA A 310 -26.54 -36.56 -11.25
C ALA A 310 -27.44 -37.53 -10.45
N GLU A 311 -27.66 -37.29 -9.16
CA GLU A 311 -28.56 -38.08 -8.32
C GLU A 311 -30.04 -37.67 -8.48
N GLU A 312 -30.32 -36.40 -8.81
CA GLU A 312 -31.69 -35.93 -9.09
C GLU A 312 -32.20 -36.31 -10.48
N GLU A 313 -31.33 -36.47 -11.49
CA GLU A 313 -31.72 -36.97 -12.83
C GLU A 313 -31.96 -38.50 -12.86
N ALA A 314 -31.60 -39.23 -11.80
CA ALA A 314 -31.72 -40.68 -11.70
C ALA A 314 -32.95 -41.18 -10.89
N GLN A 315 -33.85 -40.28 -10.45
CA GLN A 315 -35.13 -40.59 -9.79
C GLN A 315 -36.34 -40.21 -10.65
#